data_AF-A0A136MJU7-F1
#
_entry.id   AF-A0A136MJU7-F1
#
_cell.length_a   1.000
_cell.length_b   1.000
_cell.length_c   1.000
_cell.angle_alpha   90.00
_cell.angle_beta   90.00
_cell.angle_gamma   90.00
#
_symmetry.space_group_name_H-M   'P 1'
#
loop_
_entity.id
_entity.type
_entity.pdbx_description
1 polymer ?
#
loop_
_entity_poly.entity_id
_entity_poly.type
_entity_poly.pdbx_seq_one_letter_code
_entity_poly.pdbx_strand_id
1 'polypeptide(L)'
;MSGGASIRRRRECLECHRRFTTFEHVDDIPLMIIKKDGRREPYHRDKVVAGIRIACQKRPISEDQIQDLTSQVEQSIFSQMEKEVESSVVGEMVMEHLRELDQVAYVRFASVYRSFKDVTEFLAELSSLMDQSRDKSKHKNPSRKKIIKWMAK
;
A
#
# COMPACT_ATOMS: atom_id res chain seq x y z
N MET A 1 13.07 3.70 26.84
CA MET A 1 14.18 4.60 26.46
C MET A 1 13.62 5.59 25.44
N SER A 2 13.74 6.90 25.75
CA SER A 2 13.60 8.07 24.86
C SER A 2 12.26 8.23 24.10
N GLY A 3 11.24 8.98 24.54
CA GLY A 3 11.27 10.29 25.21
C GLY A 3 11.08 11.49 24.25
N GLY A 4 10.63 11.28 23.00
CA GLY A 4 10.53 12.33 21.96
C GLY A 4 9.13 12.92 21.68
N ALA A 5 8.08 12.48 22.38
CA ALA A 5 6.69 12.81 22.02
C ALA A 5 6.21 14.19 22.52
N SER A 6 6.99 14.87 23.38
CA SER A 6 6.55 16.14 23.95
C SER A 6 7.69 17.11 24.24
N ILE A 7 7.54 18.36 23.81
CA ILE A 7 8.48 19.45 24.10
C ILE A 7 7.88 20.34 25.20
N ARG A 8 8.62 20.53 26.29
CA ARG A 8 8.28 21.49 27.34
C ARG A 8 8.99 22.82 27.05
N ARG A 9 8.25 23.91 26.88
CA ARG A 9 8.82 25.27 26.76
C ARG A 9 8.34 26.16 27.89
N ARG A 10 9.26 26.95 28.45
CA ARG A 10 8.92 28.08 29.35
C ARG A 10 8.69 29.30 28.48
N ARG A 11 7.53 29.93 28.62
CA ARG A 11 7.15 31.16 27.92
C ARG A 11 6.88 32.25 28.95
N GLU A 12 7.03 33.50 28.52
CA GLU A 12 6.73 34.69 29.32
C GLU A 12 5.71 35.54 28.55
N CYS A 13 4.69 36.02 29.24
CA CYS A 13 3.73 36.95 28.65
C CYS A 13 4.41 38.31 28.44
N LEU A 14 4.37 38.85 27.22
CA LEU A 14 5.00 40.14 26.91
C LEU A 14 4.28 41.34 27.53
N GLU A 15 3.02 41.17 27.97
CA GLU A 15 2.19 42.26 28.51
C GLU A 15 2.21 42.31 30.05
N CYS A 16 2.17 41.15 30.72
CA CYS A 16 2.13 41.08 32.18
C CYS A 16 3.35 40.37 32.81
N HIS A 17 4.35 39.99 32.00
CA HIS A 17 5.60 39.32 32.44
C HIS A 17 5.41 38.01 33.21
N ARG A 18 4.20 37.46 33.22
CA ARG A 18 3.92 36.20 33.90
C ARG A 18 4.54 35.04 33.13
N ARG A 19 5.25 34.19 33.87
CA ARG A 19 5.86 32.97 33.31
C ARG A 19 4.89 31.80 33.36
N PHE A 20 4.83 31.03 32.28
CA PHE A 20 4.03 29.83 32.17
C PHE A 20 4.78 28.74 31.41
N THR A 21 4.40 27.48 31.65
CA THR A 21 4.94 26.32 30.94
C THR A 21 3.91 25.84 29.93
N THR A 22 4.32 25.69 28.67
CA THR A 22 3.51 25.02 27.64
C THR A 22 4.10 23.64 27.35
N PHE A 23 3.22 22.66 27.14
CA PHE A 23 3.56 21.34 26.64
C PHE A 23 3.11 21.27 25.18
N GLU A 24 4.05 21.05 24.28
CA GLU A 24 3.79 20.77 22.87
C GLU A 24 3.84 19.26 22.68
N HIS A 25 2.86 18.67 21.99
CA HIS A 25 2.81 17.25 21.68
C HIS A 25 2.81 17.07 20.16
N VAL A 26 3.42 15.99 19.69
CA VAL A 26 3.26 15.59 18.30
C VAL A 26 1.84 15.02 18.19
N ASP A 27 0.95 15.74 17.51
CA ASP A 27 -0.37 15.23 17.15
C ASP A 27 -0.20 14.21 16.03
N ASP A 28 0.05 12.95 16.39
CA ASP A 28 -0.05 11.81 15.48
C ASP A 28 -1.53 11.55 15.22
N ILE A 29 -2.13 12.30 14.29
CA ILE A 29 -3.47 11.98 13.81
C ILE A 29 -3.36 10.65 13.06
N PRO A 30 -3.94 9.55 13.58
CA PRO A 30 -3.83 8.26 12.93
C PRO A 30 -4.54 8.33 11.57
N LEU A 31 -3.94 7.70 10.57
CA LEU A 31 -4.60 7.49 9.29
C LEU A 31 -5.90 6.71 9.51
N MET A 32 -7.00 7.25 9.02
CA MET A 32 -8.32 6.62 9.11
C MET A 32 -8.66 5.93 7.79
N ILE A 33 -9.24 4.74 7.87
CA ILE A 33 -9.78 4.01 6.73
C ILE A 33 -11.30 4.14 6.70
N ILE A 34 -11.82 4.61 5.57
CA ILE A 34 -13.27 4.65 5.29
C ILE A 34 -13.68 3.32 4.66
N LYS A 35 -14.47 2.54 5.38
CA LYS A 35 -15.01 1.25 4.93
C LYS A 35 -16.16 1.45 3.94
N LYS A 36 -16.50 0.41 3.18
CA LYS A 36 -17.59 0.45 2.18
C LYS A 36 -18.96 0.82 2.75
N ASP A 37 -19.19 0.51 4.02
CA ASP A 37 -20.40 0.86 4.78
C ASP A 37 -20.35 2.29 5.36
N GLY A 38 -19.31 3.07 5.05
CA GLY A 38 -19.08 4.42 5.55
C GLY A 38 -18.47 4.48 6.95
N ARG A 39 -18.25 3.33 7.61
CA ARG A 39 -17.60 3.29 8.92
C ARG A 39 -16.14 3.75 8.79
N ARG A 40 -15.69 4.54 9.76
CA ARG A 40 -14.27 4.89 9.92
C ARG A 40 -13.61 4.00 10.95
N GLU A 41 -12.44 3.46 10.62
CA GLU A 41 -11.59 2.75 11.56
C GLU A 41 -10.12 3.18 11.41
N PRO A 42 -9.32 3.20 12.48
CA PRO A 42 -7.89 3.42 12.34
C PRO A 42 -7.25 2.39 11.41
N TYR A 43 -6.28 2.83 10.62
CA TYR A 43 -5.46 1.93 9.81
C TYR A 43 -4.67 0.98 10.71
N HIS A 44 -4.72 -0.31 10.38
CA HIS A 44 -3.94 -1.34 11.03
C HIS A 44 -3.26 -2.21 9.98
N ARG A 45 -1.92 -2.21 9.98
CA ARG A 45 -1.08 -3.00 9.07
C ARG A 45 -1.47 -4.48 9.06
N ASP A 46 -1.73 -5.05 10.24
CA ASP A 46 -2.07 -6.46 10.41
C ASP A 46 -3.31 -6.89 9.62
N LYS A 47 -4.28 -5.99 9.42
CA LYS A 47 -5.47 -6.28 8.61
C LYS A 47 -5.13 -6.45 7.13
N VAL A 48 -4.21 -5.63 6.61
CA VAL A 48 -3.74 -5.69 5.22
C VAL A 48 -2.94 -6.97 5.02
N VAL A 49 -1.98 -7.25 5.90
CA VAL A 49 -1.18 -8.48 5.88
C VAL A 49 -2.07 -9.72 5.93
N ALA A 50 -3.06 -9.75 6.83
CA ALA A 50 -3.98 -10.88 6.94
C ALA A 50 -4.77 -11.12 5.64
N GLY A 51 -5.27 -10.05 5.01
CA GLY A 51 -5.97 -10.12 3.72
C GLY A 51 -5.09 -10.68 2.60
N ILE A 52 -3.86 -10.18 2.48
CA ILE A 52 -2.89 -10.67 1.49
C ILE A 52 -2.53 -12.14 1.77
N ARG A 53 -2.26 -12.49 3.03
CA ARG A 53 -1.87 -13.85 3.41
C ARG A 53 -2.94 -14.87 3.03
N ILE A 54 -4.22 -14.55 3.20
CA ILE A 54 -5.34 -15.42 2.79
C ILE A 54 -5.30 -15.66 1.27
N ALA A 55 -5.06 -14.62 0.48
CA ALA A 55 -4.96 -14.73 -0.98
C ALA A 55 -3.73 -15.55 -1.43
N CYS A 56 -2.61 -15.43 -0.70
CA CYS A 56 -1.34 -16.08 -1.01
C CYS A 56 -1.23 -17.55 -0.52
N GLN A 57 -2.24 -18.10 0.18
CA GLN A 57 -2.15 -19.48 0.72
C GLN A 57 -1.81 -20.52 -0.35
N LYS A 58 -0.87 -21.42 -0.07
CA LYS A 58 -0.40 -22.47 -0.99
C LYS A 58 0.21 -21.94 -2.31
N ARG A 59 0.61 -20.66 -2.35
CA ARG A 59 1.41 -20.09 -3.43
C ARG A 59 2.87 -20.04 -3.02
N PRO A 60 3.82 -20.04 -3.98
CA PRO A 60 5.25 -19.89 -3.70
C PRO A 60 5.59 -18.42 -3.40
N ILE A 61 4.94 -17.84 -2.39
CA ILE A 61 5.13 -16.45 -1.95
C ILE A 61 5.60 -16.52 -0.50
N SER A 62 6.79 -15.98 -0.24
CA SER A 62 7.37 -15.90 1.10
C SER A 62 6.67 -14.87 1.97
N GLU A 63 6.80 -15.01 3.30
CA GLU A 63 6.27 -14.02 4.24
C GLU A 63 6.95 -12.65 4.05
N ASP A 64 8.25 -12.63 3.73
CA ASP A 64 9.00 -11.39 3.44
C ASP A 64 8.39 -10.64 2.26
N GLN A 65 8.02 -11.34 1.18
CA GLN A 65 7.34 -10.72 0.04
C GLN A 65 5.98 -10.13 0.41
N ILE A 66 5.25 -10.73 1.34
CA ILE A 66 3.98 -10.18 1.84
C ILE A 66 4.24 -8.90 2.65
N GLN A 67 5.27 -8.90 3.49
CA GLN A 67 5.65 -7.73 4.27
C GLN A 67 6.13 -6.59 3.38
N ASP A 68 6.94 -6.88 2.36
CA ASP A 68 7.44 -5.91 1.39
C ASP A 68 6.29 -5.28 0.60
N LEU A 69 5.36 -6.10 0.11
CA LEU A 69 4.16 -5.62 -0.58
C LEU A 69 3.35 -4.69 0.33
N THR A 70 3.13 -5.10 1.58
CA THR A 70 2.39 -4.28 2.55
C THR A 70 3.09 -2.94 2.80
N SER A 71 4.42 -2.95 2.91
CA SER A 71 5.21 -1.73 3.09
C SER A 71 5.14 -0.78 1.88
N GLN A 72 5.11 -1.32 0.66
CA GLN A 72 4.94 -0.50 -0.56
C GLN A 72 3.54 0.14 -0.62
N VAL A 73 2.51 -0.59 -0.19
CA VAL A 73 1.15 -0.06 -0.05
C VAL A 73 1.11 1.04 1.01
N GLU A 74 1.68 0.81 2.20
CA GLU A 74 1.77 1.84 3.25
C GLU A 74 2.49 3.10 2.76
N GLN A 75 3.65 2.94 2.11
CA GLN A 75 4.40 4.06 1.57
C GLN A 75 3.55 4.87 0.57
N SER A 76 2.79 4.20 -0.28
CA SER A 76 1.90 4.85 -1.24
C SER A 76 0.79 5.62 -0.54
N ILE A 77 0.15 5.02 0.46
CA ILE A 77 -0.91 5.64 1.26
C ILE A 77 -0.38 6.89 2.00
N PHE A 78 0.74 6.75 2.72
CA PHE A 78 1.31 7.87 3.49
C PHE A 78 1.85 8.99 2.61
N SER A 79 2.28 8.68 1.38
CA SER A 79 2.76 9.69 0.42
C SER A 79 1.66 10.64 -0.07
N GLN A 80 0.38 10.24 0.03
CA GLN A 80 -0.75 11.07 -0.38
C GLN A 80 -1.04 12.22 0.60
N MET A 81 -0.46 12.19 1.80
CA MET A 81 -0.69 13.19 2.88
C MET A 81 -2.17 13.36 3.26
N GLU A 82 -3.00 12.37 2.99
CA GLU A 82 -4.41 12.34 3.37
C GLU A 82 -4.59 11.76 4.77
N LYS A 83 -5.56 12.29 5.52
CA LYS A 83 -5.90 11.80 6.87
C LYS A 83 -6.92 10.67 6.86
N GLU A 84 -7.70 10.58 5.78
CA GLU A 84 -8.70 9.53 5.58
C GLU A 84 -8.48 8.93 4.20
N VAL A 85 -8.46 7.61 4.10
CA VAL A 85 -8.30 6.88 2.82
C VAL A 85 -9.40 5.84 2.72
N GLU A 86 -10.02 5.74 1.55
CA GLU A 86 -11.03 4.71 1.34
C GLU A 86 -10.39 3.30 1.35
N SER A 87 -11.08 2.35 1.95
CA SER A 87 -10.69 0.93 1.91
C SER A 87 -10.62 0.37 0.49
N SER A 88 -11.31 1.02 -0.45
CA SER A 88 -11.28 0.72 -1.87
C SER A 88 -9.89 0.96 -2.46
N VAL A 89 -9.35 2.15 -2.21
CA VAL A 89 -8.01 2.59 -2.65
C VAL A 89 -6.94 1.64 -2.14
N VAL A 90 -6.99 1.25 -0.86
CA VAL A 90 -6.05 0.28 -0.29
C VAL A 90 -6.14 -1.08 -1.00
N GLY A 91 -7.37 -1.55 -1.25
CA GLY A 91 -7.60 -2.82 -1.96
C GLY A 91 -7.07 -2.79 -3.39
N GLU A 92 -7.24 -1.68 -4.11
CA GLU A 92 -6.73 -1.49 -5.46
C GLU A 92 -5.19 -1.48 -5.49
N MET A 93 -4.53 -0.77 -4.57
CA MET A 93 -3.07 -0.80 -4.45
C MET A 93 -2.56 -2.22 -4.19
N VAL A 94 -3.19 -2.97 -3.29
CA VAL A 94 -2.82 -4.37 -3.03
C VAL A 94 -3.00 -5.23 -4.28
N MET A 95 -4.09 -5.05 -5.01
CA MET A 95 -4.37 -5.76 -6.26
C MET A 95 -3.32 -5.47 -7.32
N GLU A 96 -2.89 -4.23 -7.49
CA GLU A 96 -1.83 -3.88 -8.45
C GLU A 96 -0.53 -4.63 -8.16
N HIS A 97 -0.06 -4.60 -6.91
CA HIS A 97 1.17 -5.30 -6.51
C HIS A 97 1.03 -6.81 -6.62
N LEU A 98 -0.11 -7.38 -6.20
CA LEU A 98 -0.38 -8.82 -6.33
C LEU A 98 -0.41 -9.28 -7.79
N ARG A 99 -0.89 -8.44 -8.71
CA ARG A 99 -0.92 -8.77 -10.15
C ARG A 99 0.47 -9.01 -10.70
N GLU A 100 1.47 -8.31 -10.18
CA GLU A 100 2.86 -8.46 -10.58
C GLU A 100 3.55 -9.63 -9.88
N LEU A 101 3.19 -9.86 -8.61
CA LEU A 101 3.77 -10.92 -7.79
C LEU A 101 3.25 -12.32 -8.16
N ASP A 102 1.92 -12.48 -8.23
CA ASP A 102 1.28 -13.76 -8.57
C ASP A 102 -0.17 -13.58 -9.03
N GLN A 103 -0.45 -13.97 -10.28
CA GLN A 103 -1.78 -13.82 -10.88
C GLN A 103 -2.87 -14.63 -10.16
N VAL A 104 -2.54 -15.77 -9.54
CA VAL A 104 -3.53 -16.58 -8.82
C VAL A 104 -3.90 -15.93 -7.49
N ALA A 105 -2.91 -15.40 -6.76
CA ALA A 105 -3.13 -14.61 -5.55
C ALA A 105 -3.95 -13.35 -5.85
N TYR A 106 -3.65 -12.65 -6.96
CA TYR A 106 -4.47 -11.54 -7.45
C TYR A 106 -5.94 -11.91 -7.59
N VAL A 107 -6.23 -12.99 -8.33
CA VAL A 107 -7.61 -13.44 -8.58
C VAL A 107 -8.32 -13.76 -7.28
N ARG A 108 -7.66 -14.47 -6.35
CA ARG A 108 -8.24 -14.82 -5.05
C ARG A 108 -8.53 -13.59 -4.19
N PHE A 109 -7.63 -12.62 -4.19
CA PHE A 109 -7.83 -11.36 -3.48
C PHE A 109 -9.00 -10.57 -4.08
N ALA A 110 -9.03 -10.46 -5.41
CA ALA A 110 -10.08 -9.78 -6.16
C ALA A 110 -11.46 -10.40 -5.90
N SER A 111 -11.57 -11.73 -5.77
CA SER A 111 -12.83 -12.42 -5.46
C SER A 111 -13.46 -11.96 -4.15
N VAL A 112 -12.66 -11.70 -3.13
CA VAL A 112 -13.16 -11.19 -1.84
C VAL A 112 -13.45 -9.69 -1.94
N TYR A 113 -12.53 -8.93 -2.52
CA TYR A 113 -12.60 -7.47 -2.54
C TYR A 113 -13.69 -6.91 -3.46
N ARG A 114 -13.84 -7.41 -4.70
CA ARG A 114 -14.85 -6.90 -5.65
C ARG A 114 -16.24 -7.47 -5.43
N SER A 115 -16.38 -8.53 -4.62
CA SER A 115 -17.66 -9.17 -4.32
C SER A 115 -18.49 -9.39 -5.59
N PHE A 116 -17.88 -10.03 -6.60
CA PHE A 116 -18.47 -10.25 -7.92
C PHE A 116 -19.89 -10.78 -7.79
N LYS A 117 -20.83 -10.14 -8.48
CA LYS A 117 -22.25 -10.51 -8.40
C LYS A 117 -22.57 -11.77 -9.21
N ASP A 118 -21.78 -12.00 -10.26
CA ASP A 118 -21.97 -13.12 -11.19
C ASP A 118 -20.63 -13.66 -11.71
N VAL A 119 -20.63 -14.92 -12.11
CA VAL A 119 -19.50 -15.65 -12.72
C VAL A 119 -19.05 -14.97 -14.01
N THR A 120 -19.98 -14.34 -14.75
CA THR A 120 -19.67 -13.61 -15.99
C THR A 120 -18.74 -12.42 -15.76
N GLU A 121 -18.97 -11.64 -14.69
CA GLU A 121 -18.13 -10.52 -14.27
C GLU A 121 -16.72 -10.99 -13.89
N PHE A 122 -16.64 -12.14 -13.21
CA PHE A 122 -15.37 -12.77 -12.87
C PHE A 122 -14.60 -13.26 -14.10
N LEU A 123 -15.28 -13.86 -15.09
CA LEU A 123 -14.66 -14.30 -16.34
C LEU A 123 -14.16 -13.12 -17.19
N ALA A 124 -14.87 -11.98 -17.19
CA ALA A 124 -14.44 -10.77 -17.86
C ALA A 124 -13.17 -10.16 -17.23
N GLU A 125 -13.05 -10.22 -15.91
CA GLU A 125 -11.82 -9.81 -15.23
C GLU A 125 -10.65 -10.76 -15.58
N LEU A 126 -10.89 -12.07 -15.60
CA LEU A 126 -9.89 -13.06 -15.98
C LEU A 126 -9.41 -12.88 -17.42
N SER A 127 -10.31 -12.61 -18.37
CA SER A 127 -9.93 -12.37 -19.77
C SER A 127 -9.08 -11.10 -19.92
N SER A 128 -9.42 -10.02 -19.20
CA SER A 128 -8.62 -8.79 -19.16
C SER A 128 -7.19 -9.05 -18.65
N LEU A 129 -7.02 -9.87 -17.61
CA LEU A 129 -5.69 -10.27 -17.13
C LEU A 129 -4.89 -11.04 -18.17
N MET A 130 -5.55 -11.97 -18.88
CA MET A 130 -4.91 -12.76 -19.93
C MET A 130 -4.41 -11.87 -21.08
N ASP A 131 -5.18 -10.86 -21.48
CA ASP A 131 -4.77 -9.96 -22.56
C ASP A 131 -3.64 -9.00 -22.15
N GLN A 132 -3.63 -8.50 -20.91
CA GLN A 132 -2.51 -7.70 -20.39
C GLN A 132 -1.20 -8.51 -20.31
N SER A 133 -1.29 -9.79 -19.95
CA SER A 133 -0.11 -10.68 -19.91
C SER A 133 0.50 -10.93 -21.31
N ARG A 134 -0.32 -10.83 -22.38
CA ARG A 134 0.14 -10.89 -23.78
C ARG A 134 0.82 -9.60 -24.25
N ASP A 135 0.54 -8.46 -23.63
CA ASP A 135 1.15 -7.18 -24.01
C ASP A 135 2.49 -6.95 -23.29
N LYS A 136 2.60 -7.35 -22.01
CA LYS A 136 3.87 -7.33 -21.25
C LYS A 136 4.97 -8.19 -21.90
N SER A 137 4.62 -9.23 -22.68
CA SER A 137 5.60 -10.07 -23.39
C SER A 137 6.17 -9.41 -24.66
N LYS A 138 5.45 -8.45 -25.28
CA LYS A 138 5.91 -7.73 -26.47
C LYS A 138 6.94 -6.63 -26.18
N HIS A 139 6.95 -6.10 -24.95
CA HIS A 139 7.86 -5.02 -24.54
C HIS A 139 9.16 -5.49 -23.84
N LYS A 140 9.35 -6.79 -23.58
CA LYS A 140 10.58 -7.33 -22.95
C LYS A 140 11.72 -7.62 -23.93
N ASN A 141 12.07 -6.69 -24.82
CA ASN A 141 13.34 -6.80 -25.56
C ASN A 141 14.07 -5.47 -25.78
N PRO A 142 14.75 -4.93 -24.75
CA PRO A 142 15.84 -3.99 -24.97
C PRO A 142 17.16 -4.78 -25.12
N SER A 143 17.50 -5.06 -26.38
CA SER A 143 18.85 -5.22 -26.92
C SER A 143 19.92 -5.90 -26.04
N ARG A 144 20.10 -7.22 -26.22
CA ARG A 144 21.36 -7.92 -25.91
C ARG A 144 22.38 -7.86 -27.08
N LYS A 145 22.34 -6.80 -27.91
CA LYS A 145 23.29 -6.56 -29.01
C LYS A 145 23.95 -5.19 -28.89
N LYS A 146 24.85 -5.01 -27.93
CA LYS A 146 25.93 -3.99 -27.94
C LYS A 146 26.94 -4.21 -26.80
N ILE A 147 27.56 -5.38 -26.75
CA ILE A 147 28.78 -5.61 -25.94
C ILE A 147 29.83 -6.32 -26.80
N ILE A 148 30.14 -5.79 -27.99
CA ILE A 148 31.39 -6.07 -28.72
C ILE A 148 31.69 -4.87 -29.65
N LYS A 149 32.07 -3.70 -29.12
CA LYS A 149 32.80 -2.65 -29.89
C LYS A 149 33.29 -1.49 -29.00
N TRP A 150 34.15 -1.74 -28.01
CA TRP A 150 34.82 -0.66 -27.23
C TRP A 150 36.27 -0.97 -26.82
N MET A 151 36.98 -1.81 -27.58
CA MET A 151 38.44 -2.06 -27.40
C MET A 151 39.21 -2.18 -28.72
N ALA A 152 38.86 -1.37 -29.73
CA ALA A 152 39.69 -1.27 -30.94
C ALA A 152 39.48 0.08 -31.61
N LYS A 153 40.04 1.15 -31.01
CA LYS A 153 40.81 2.17 -31.70
C LYS A 153 41.59 3.01 -30.71
#